data_AF-A0A7S1F796-F1
#
_entry.id   AF-A0A7S1F796-F1
#
_cell.length_a   1.000
_cell.length_b   1.000
_cell.length_c   1.000
_cell.angle_alpha   90.00
_cell.angle_beta   90.00
_cell.angle_gamma   90.00
#
_symmetry.space_group_name_H-M   'P 1'
#
loop_
_entity.id
_entity.type
_entity.pdbx_description
1 polymer ?
#
loop_
_entity_poly.entity_id
_entity_poly.type
_entity_poly.pdbx_seq_one_letter_code
_entity_poly.pdbx_strand_id
1 'polypeptide(L)'
;FGSSVRARSSPPFNSVTIMQTMLSGLVLAGSVCVQAGAGHNNVKFLGSLQPDVAARTLVQVEKDWQEQVAAFVACDSSGSACLGASHAFEKSCTEVVNVVVTGSKGDKGVVQEYWRDVCGEVVNDETHKNQCEMLGSVMDSRMSLLSEQNRMSFNALDTCKEFFSTLEKSAKEQAVAEKAIAEKAAAEKAAGEKAAAEKAAAEKAIVLKAASEKAQADKAAAEKAMAQK
;
A
#
# COMPACT_ATOMS: atom_id res chain seq x y z
N PHE A 1 -23.81 53.00 23.20
CA PHE A 1 -24.36 51.64 23.04
C PHE A 1 -24.13 51.21 21.59
N GLY A 2 -23.10 50.48 21.17
CA GLY A 2 -22.25 49.51 21.85
C GLY A 2 -22.53 48.11 21.31
N SER A 3 -21.56 47.57 20.53
CA SER A 3 -21.39 46.19 20.00
C SER A 3 -21.57 46.08 18.48
N SER A 4 -20.51 46.18 17.65
CA SER A 4 -19.35 45.29 17.47
C SER A 4 -19.64 44.09 16.55
N VAL A 5 -19.40 44.30 15.25
CA VAL A 5 -19.26 43.26 14.22
C VAL A 5 -18.01 42.45 14.53
N ARG A 6 -18.15 41.17 14.90
CA ARG A 6 -17.03 40.25 15.12
C ARG A 6 -16.81 39.43 13.86
N ALA A 7 -15.83 39.84 13.06
CA ALA A 7 -15.18 38.96 12.09
C ALA A 7 -14.54 37.79 12.85
N ARG A 8 -14.93 36.54 12.52
CA ARG A 8 -14.16 35.35 12.90
C ARG A 8 -13.21 35.05 11.75
N SER A 9 -11.95 35.32 12.00
CA SER A 9 -10.81 34.82 11.24
C SER A 9 -10.77 33.29 11.29
N SER A 10 -10.80 32.64 10.13
CA SER A 10 -10.42 31.22 9.98
C SER A 10 -8.92 31.07 10.23
N PRO A 11 -8.46 30.10 11.04
CA PRO A 11 -7.04 29.74 11.07
C PRO A 11 -6.67 28.96 9.80
N PRO A 12 -5.41 29.06 9.32
CA PRO A 12 -4.94 28.29 8.19
C PRO A 12 -4.85 26.80 8.55
N PHE A 13 -5.50 25.95 7.76
CA PHE A 13 -5.33 24.51 7.81
C PHE A 13 -3.90 24.16 7.36
N ASN A 14 -3.05 23.81 8.31
CA ASN A 14 -1.73 23.23 8.06
C ASN A 14 -1.90 21.75 7.65
N SER A 15 -1.69 21.44 6.37
CA SER A 15 -1.80 20.09 5.76
C SER A 15 -0.73 19.07 6.21
N VAL A 16 -0.06 19.24 7.35
CA VAL A 16 1.15 18.47 7.70
C VAL A 16 0.89 17.31 8.68
N THR A 17 -0.32 17.17 9.22
CA THR A 17 -0.56 16.23 10.35
C THR A 17 -1.06 14.83 9.97
N ILE A 18 -1.27 14.52 8.68
CA ILE A 18 -1.82 13.20 8.27
C ILE A 18 -0.73 12.18 7.88
N MET A 19 0.54 12.59 7.79
CA MET A 19 1.63 11.74 7.30
C MET A 19 2.57 11.25 8.42
N GLN A 20 2.03 10.79 9.55
CA GLN A 20 2.86 10.37 10.70
C GLN A 20 2.58 8.98 11.28
N THR A 21 1.74 8.14 10.66
CA THR A 21 1.45 6.78 11.16
C THR A 21 2.02 5.63 10.33
N MET A 22 2.74 5.89 9.24
CA MET A 22 3.27 4.83 8.35
C MET A 22 4.81 4.79 8.33
N LEU A 23 5.44 4.82 9.51
CA LEU A 23 6.91 4.71 9.62
C LEU A 23 7.28 3.99 10.91
N SER A 24 7.02 2.68 10.94
CA SER A 24 7.71 1.72 11.83
C SER A 24 7.47 0.31 11.32
N GLY A 25 8.52 -0.35 10.82
CA GLY A 25 8.46 -1.78 10.55
C GLY A 25 9.35 -2.36 9.46
N LEU A 26 10.51 -1.78 9.13
CA LEU A 26 11.55 -2.51 8.39
C LEU A 26 12.61 -3.02 9.39
N VAL A 27 12.40 -4.24 9.90
CA VAL A 27 13.45 -5.02 10.55
C VAL A 27 13.56 -6.34 9.80
N LEU A 28 14.68 -6.49 9.09
CA LEU A 28 15.15 -7.76 8.55
C LEU A 28 15.31 -8.77 9.71
N ALA A 29 14.53 -9.85 9.68
CA ALA A 29 14.77 -11.03 10.51
C ALA A 29 14.53 -12.29 9.67
N GLY A 30 15.47 -13.23 9.81
CA GLY A 30 15.67 -14.38 8.95
C GLY A 30 14.50 -15.35 8.85
N SER A 31 14.59 -16.19 7.81
CA SER A 31 13.77 -17.36 7.55
C SER A 31 13.39 -18.13 8.82
N VAL A 32 12.09 -18.14 9.11
CA VAL A 32 11.43 -19.23 9.82
C VAL A 32 10.38 -19.79 8.88
N CYS A 33 10.65 -20.96 8.31
CA CYS A 33 9.59 -21.79 7.73
C CYS A 33 8.63 -22.16 8.85
N VAL A 34 7.48 -21.49 8.93
CA VAL A 34 6.34 -21.99 9.70
C VAL A 34 5.68 -23.06 8.84
N GLN A 35 5.96 -24.33 9.16
CA GLN A 35 5.09 -25.43 8.75
C GLN A 35 3.77 -25.33 9.51
N ALA A 36 2.77 -24.69 8.88
CA ALA A 36 1.38 -24.86 9.28
C ALA A 36 0.89 -26.18 8.68
N GLY A 37 0.61 -27.14 9.56
CA GLY A 37 0.18 -28.49 9.23
C GLY A 37 -1.17 -28.54 8.50
N ALA A 38 -1.29 -29.57 7.68
CA ALA A 38 -2.51 -29.95 6.98
C ALA A 38 -3.69 -30.13 7.96
N GLY A 39 -4.75 -29.36 7.73
CA GLY A 39 -6.08 -29.59 8.30
C GLY A 39 -7.10 -29.60 7.18
N HIS A 40 -7.36 -30.78 6.60
CA HIS A 40 -8.46 -30.99 5.65
C HIS A 40 -9.80 -30.88 6.40
N ASN A 41 -10.37 -29.69 6.45
CA ASN A 41 -11.76 -29.52 6.89
C ASN A 41 -12.69 -29.66 5.69
N ASN A 42 -13.35 -30.81 5.60
CA ASN A 42 -14.46 -31.06 4.69
C ASN A 42 -15.64 -30.14 5.06
N VAL A 43 -15.75 -28.99 4.40
CA VAL A 43 -16.91 -28.10 4.53
C VAL A 43 -18.04 -28.66 3.65
N LYS A 44 -19.09 -29.18 4.29
CA LYS A 44 -20.37 -29.50 3.66
C LYS A 44 -20.99 -28.19 3.15
N PHE A 45 -20.86 -27.95 1.84
CA PHE A 45 -21.19 -26.70 1.15
C PHE A 45 -22.67 -26.55 0.72
N LEU A 46 -23.58 -27.46 1.06
CA LEU A 46 -24.90 -27.50 0.41
C LEU A 46 -26.04 -27.26 1.40
N GLY A 47 -26.52 -26.01 1.52
CA GLY A 47 -27.81 -25.76 2.18
C GLY A 47 -28.18 -24.30 2.48
N SER A 48 -27.22 -23.45 2.81
CA SER A 48 -27.44 -22.02 3.04
C SER A 48 -26.11 -21.30 2.81
N LEU A 49 -25.99 -20.59 1.68
CA LEU A 49 -24.87 -19.68 1.50
C LEU A 49 -24.95 -18.65 2.63
N GLN A 50 -23.98 -18.70 3.54
CA GLN A 50 -23.74 -17.67 4.53
C GLN A 50 -22.78 -16.66 3.88
N PRO A 51 -23.29 -15.61 3.20
CA PRO A 51 -22.43 -14.67 2.49
C PRO A 51 -21.46 -13.97 3.46
N ASP A 52 -21.85 -13.78 4.72
CA ASP A 52 -21.01 -13.19 5.77
C ASP A 52 -19.79 -14.05 6.11
N VAL A 53 -19.99 -15.37 6.22
CA VAL A 53 -18.90 -16.32 6.49
C VAL A 53 -17.99 -16.43 5.28
N ALA A 54 -18.58 -16.54 4.07
CA ALA A 54 -17.83 -16.58 2.82
C ALA A 54 -16.98 -15.32 2.63
N ALA A 55 -17.53 -14.13 2.90
CA ALA A 55 -16.82 -12.86 2.80
C ALA A 55 -15.63 -12.79 3.76
N ARG A 56 -15.81 -13.18 5.03
CA ARG A 56 -14.71 -13.19 6.02
C ARG A 56 -13.59 -14.15 5.63
N THR A 57 -13.92 -15.32 5.10
CA THR A 57 -12.94 -16.28 4.61
C THR A 57 -12.22 -15.76 3.36
N LEU A 58 -12.96 -15.18 2.42
CA LEU A 58 -12.41 -14.62 1.19
C LEU A 58 -11.41 -13.51 1.49
N VAL A 59 -11.70 -12.61 2.45
CA VAL A 59 -10.77 -11.56 2.87
C VAL A 59 -9.42 -12.11 3.35
N GLN A 60 -9.39 -13.29 3.98
CA GLN A 60 -8.10 -13.90 4.37
C GLN A 60 -7.33 -14.40 3.15
N VAL A 61 -8.04 -15.05 2.23
CA VAL A 61 -7.46 -15.54 0.97
C VAL A 61 -6.94 -14.37 0.11
N GLU A 62 -7.67 -13.26 0.07
CA GLU A 62 -7.26 -12.04 -0.64
C GLU A 62 -6.00 -11.39 -0.05
N LYS A 63 -5.79 -11.49 1.26
CA LYS A 63 -4.53 -11.04 1.89
C LYS A 63 -3.35 -11.89 1.44
N ASP A 64 -3.49 -13.21 1.46
CA ASP A 64 -2.45 -14.11 0.96
C ASP A 64 -2.14 -13.83 -0.52
N TRP A 65 -3.18 -13.56 -1.31
CA TRP A 65 -3.06 -13.17 -2.71
C TRP A 65 -2.31 -11.85 -2.88
N GLN A 66 -2.61 -10.83 -2.07
CA GLN A 66 -1.90 -9.55 -2.08
C GLN A 66 -0.41 -9.74 -1.74
N GLU A 67 -0.09 -10.56 -0.74
CA GLU A 67 1.30 -10.87 -0.38
C GLU A 67 2.03 -11.58 -1.52
N GLN A 68 1.37 -12.52 -2.19
CA GLN A 68 1.93 -13.23 -3.34
C GLN A 68 2.16 -12.29 -4.53
N VAL A 69 1.21 -11.40 -4.82
CA VAL A 69 1.36 -10.38 -5.88
C VAL A 69 2.47 -9.40 -5.52
N ALA A 70 2.55 -8.93 -4.28
CA ALA A 70 3.61 -8.04 -3.83
C ALA A 70 5.00 -8.70 -3.93
N ALA A 71 5.11 -9.96 -3.50
CA ALA A 71 6.33 -10.76 -3.63
C ALA A 71 6.73 -10.95 -5.11
N PHE A 72 5.75 -11.15 -6.00
CA PHE A 72 5.99 -11.25 -7.43
C PHE A 72 6.48 -9.92 -8.02
N VAL A 73 5.85 -8.79 -7.67
CA VAL A 73 6.21 -7.45 -8.16
C VAL A 73 7.58 -6.99 -7.65
N ALA A 74 7.93 -7.32 -6.41
CA ALA A 74 9.22 -6.98 -5.81
C ALA A 74 10.40 -7.82 -6.34
N CYS A 75 10.13 -8.81 -7.21
CA CYS A 75 11.16 -9.72 -7.68
C CYS A 75 11.99 -9.11 -8.83
N ASP A 76 13.18 -8.58 -8.50
CA ASP A 76 14.09 -7.88 -9.43
C ASP A 76 14.89 -8.79 -10.40
N SER A 77 14.69 -10.11 -10.38
CA SER A 77 15.42 -11.04 -11.26
C SER A 77 14.48 -12.03 -11.94
N SER A 78 14.50 -12.03 -13.27
CA SER A 78 13.78 -12.93 -14.19
C SER A 78 14.21 -14.41 -14.09
N GLY A 79 14.00 -15.02 -12.92
CA GLY A 79 14.31 -16.42 -12.62
C GLY A 79 13.17 -17.15 -11.92
N SER A 80 13.15 -18.47 -12.03
CA SER A 80 12.08 -19.40 -11.59
C SER A 80 11.58 -19.25 -10.13
N ALA A 81 12.32 -18.54 -9.27
CA ALA A 81 11.92 -18.25 -7.90
C ALA A 81 10.73 -17.29 -7.81
N CYS A 82 10.62 -16.28 -8.70
CA CYS A 82 9.49 -15.34 -8.69
C CYS A 82 8.17 -16.03 -9.07
N LEU A 83 8.24 -17.06 -9.90
CA LEU A 83 7.08 -17.82 -10.36
C LEU A 83 6.40 -18.61 -9.25
N GLY A 84 7.09 -18.86 -8.13
CA GLY A 84 6.52 -19.56 -6.98
C GLY A 84 5.32 -18.82 -6.39
N ALA A 85 5.39 -17.50 -6.28
CA ALA A 85 4.29 -16.68 -5.73
C ALA A 85 3.08 -16.64 -6.67
N SER A 86 3.32 -16.41 -7.97
CA SER A 86 2.26 -16.47 -9.00
C SER A 86 1.61 -17.85 -9.05
N HIS A 87 2.38 -18.94 -8.97
CA HIS A 87 1.82 -20.29 -8.98
C HIS A 87 1.02 -20.61 -7.71
N ALA A 88 1.46 -20.12 -6.55
CA ALA A 88 0.70 -20.25 -5.30
C ALA A 88 -0.65 -19.52 -5.38
N PHE A 89 -0.65 -18.30 -5.94
CA PHE A 89 -1.87 -17.54 -6.22
C PHE A 89 -2.79 -18.30 -7.16
N GLU A 90 -2.29 -18.72 -8.32
CA GLU A 90 -3.07 -19.41 -9.35
C GLU A 90 -3.75 -20.65 -8.78
N LYS A 91 -3.04 -21.42 -7.95
CA LYS A 91 -3.59 -22.60 -7.29
C LYS A 91 -4.74 -22.24 -6.34
N SER A 92 -4.52 -21.30 -5.42
CA SER A 92 -5.53 -20.90 -4.43
C SER A 92 -6.77 -20.27 -5.09
N CYS A 93 -6.56 -19.36 -6.05
CA CYS A 93 -7.64 -18.78 -6.84
C CYS A 93 -8.43 -19.85 -7.59
N THR A 94 -7.74 -20.82 -8.22
CA THR A 94 -8.40 -21.88 -8.98
C THR A 94 -9.30 -22.75 -8.08
N GLU A 95 -8.91 -23.00 -6.84
CA GLU A 95 -9.75 -23.70 -5.86
C GLU A 95 -11.04 -22.92 -5.56
N VAL A 96 -10.93 -21.62 -5.25
CA VAL A 96 -12.09 -20.74 -4.99
C VAL A 96 -13.03 -20.71 -6.21
N VAL A 97 -12.47 -20.45 -7.39
CA VAL A 97 -13.23 -20.37 -8.64
C VAL A 97 -13.95 -21.68 -8.96
N ASN A 98 -13.28 -22.83 -8.79
CA ASN A 98 -13.89 -24.14 -9.02
C ASN A 98 -15.02 -24.44 -8.04
N VAL A 99 -14.87 -24.07 -6.77
CA VAL A 99 -15.94 -24.23 -5.76
C VAL A 99 -17.16 -23.43 -6.16
N VAL A 100 -16.98 -22.20 -6.61
CA VAL A 100 -18.09 -21.33 -7.05
C VAL A 100 -18.78 -21.88 -8.29
N VAL A 101 -18.03 -22.29 -9.32
CA VAL A 101 -18.59 -22.87 -10.56
C VAL A 101 -19.31 -24.20 -10.28
N THR A 102 -18.75 -25.04 -9.43
CA THR A 102 -19.36 -26.33 -9.06
C THR A 102 -20.62 -26.09 -8.23
N GLY A 103 -20.56 -25.18 -7.27
CA GLY A 103 -21.65 -24.80 -6.37
C GLY A 103 -22.84 -24.20 -7.11
N SER A 104 -22.57 -23.35 -8.10
CA SER A 104 -23.59 -22.75 -8.97
C SER A 104 -24.11 -23.70 -10.05
N LYS A 105 -23.58 -24.92 -10.15
CA LYS A 105 -23.83 -25.85 -11.26
C LYS A 105 -23.52 -25.19 -12.63
N GLY A 106 -22.52 -24.30 -12.67
CA GLY A 106 -22.14 -23.55 -13.86
C GLY A 106 -23.16 -22.49 -14.30
N ASP A 107 -24.19 -22.22 -13.51
CA ASP A 107 -25.17 -21.18 -13.82
C ASP A 107 -24.56 -19.79 -13.62
N LYS A 108 -24.51 -19.01 -14.70
CA LYS A 108 -23.91 -17.67 -14.70
C LYS A 108 -24.65 -16.70 -13.77
N GLY A 109 -25.99 -16.75 -13.74
CA GLY A 109 -26.80 -15.87 -12.89
C GLY A 109 -26.57 -16.15 -11.41
N VAL A 110 -26.46 -17.43 -11.04
CA VAL A 110 -26.14 -17.83 -9.65
C VAL A 110 -24.75 -17.38 -9.24
N VAL A 111 -23.76 -17.45 -10.15
CA VAL A 111 -22.41 -16.92 -9.88
C VAL A 111 -22.42 -15.40 -9.69
N GLN A 112 -23.15 -14.66 -10.52
CA GLN A 112 -23.30 -13.21 -10.37
C GLN A 112 -23.93 -12.83 -9.02
N GLU A 113 -25.00 -13.51 -8.65
CA GLU A 113 -25.68 -13.32 -7.36
C GLU A 113 -24.77 -13.63 -6.18
N TYR A 114 -24.06 -14.77 -6.23
CA TYR A 114 -23.09 -15.15 -5.21
C TYR A 114 -22.04 -14.04 -4.97
N TRP A 115 -21.39 -13.55 -6.03
CA TRP A 115 -20.36 -12.53 -5.88
C TRP A 115 -20.95 -11.19 -5.42
N ARG A 116 -22.12 -10.79 -5.93
CA ARG A 116 -22.79 -9.57 -5.45
C ARG A 116 -23.07 -9.63 -3.94
N ASP A 117 -23.56 -10.76 -3.45
CA ASP A 117 -23.94 -10.91 -2.06
C ASP A 117 -22.68 -11.03 -1.16
N VAL A 118 -21.68 -11.83 -1.55
CA VAL A 118 -20.41 -11.97 -0.81
C VAL A 118 -19.64 -10.65 -0.75
N CYS A 119 -19.47 -9.95 -1.88
CA CYS A 119 -18.76 -8.67 -1.89
C CYS A 119 -19.56 -7.57 -1.18
N GLY A 120 -20.89 -7.68 -1.12
CA GLY A 120 -21.75 -6.78 -0.37
C GLY A 120 -21.54 -6.83 1.15
N GLU A 121 -21.11 -7.98 1.69
CA GLU A 121 -20.80 -8.16 3.11
C GLU A 121 -19.45 -7.56 3.53
N VAL A 122 -18.58 -7.21 2.57
CA VAL A 122 -17.30 -6.54 2.84
C VAL A 122 -17.55 -5.05 3.05
N VAL A 123 -17.83 -4.68 4.30
CA VAL A 123 -18.11 -3.29 4.69
C VAL A 123 -16.88 -2.64 5.33
N ASN A 124 -16.55 -1.41 4.91
CA ASN A 124 -15.41 -0.60 5.39
C ASN A 124 -14.02 -1.06 4.96
N ASP A 125 -13.91 -1.94 3.96
CA ASP A 125 -12.65 -2.31 3.35
C ASP A 125 -12.75 -2.21 1.82
N GLU A 126 -12.46 -1.02 1.29
CA GLU A 126 -12.57 -0.76 -0.15
C GLU A 126 -11.60 -1.61 -0.97
N THR A 127 -10.42 -1.93 -0.43
CA THR A 127 -9.42 -2.74 -1.11
C THR A 127 -9.94 -4.16 -1.34
N HIS A 128 -10.39 -4.82 -0.28
CA HIS A 128 -10.93 -6.18 -0.38
C HIS A 128 -12.25 -6.22 -1.15
N LYS A 129 -13.11 -5.22 -0.97
CA LYS A 129 -14.34 -5.12 -1.76
C LYS A 129 -14.05 -5.04 -3.26
N ASN A 130 -13.12 -4.17 -3.67
CA ASN A 130 -12.75 -4.02 -5.09
C ASN A 130 -12.12 -5.31 -5.65
N GLN A 131 -11.32 -6.03 -4.87
CA GLN A 131 -10.73 -7.31 -5.28
C GLN A 131 -11.78 -8.40 -5.46
N CYS A 132 -12.71 -8.51 -4.52
CA CYS A 132 -13.85 -9.41 -4.59
C CYS A 132 -14.70 -9.14 -5.85
N GLU A 133 -15.08 -7.87 -6.07
CA GLU A 133 -15.89 -7.46 -7.24
C GLU A 133 -15.14 -7.72 -8.56
N MET A 134 -13.82 -7.50 -8.59
CA MET A 134 -12.97 -7.76 -9.74
C MET A 134 -12.94 -9.25 -10.09
N LEU A 135 -12.72 -10.13 -9.11
CA LEU A 135 -12.74 -11.58 -9.35
C LEU A 135 -14.12 -12.02 -9.87
N GLY A 136 -15.20 -11.53 -9.26
CA GLY A 136 -16.56 -11.78 -9.74
C GLY A 136 -16.77 -11.33 -11.19
N SER A 137 -16.28 -10.15 -11.55
CA SER A 137 -16.36 -9.61 -12.93
C SER A 137 -15.54 -10.43 -13.93
N VAL A 138 -14.33 -10.90 -13.56
CA VAL A 138 -13.50 -11.74 -14.43
C VAL A 138 -14.16 -13.11 -14.62
N MET A 139 -14.75 -13.69 -13.58
CA MET A 139 -15.53 -14.91 -13.72
C MET A 139 -16.74 -14.71 -14.63
N ASP A 140 -17.50 -13.63 -14.44
CA ASP A 140 -18.68 -13.33 -15.24
C ASP A 140 -18.37 -13.21 -16.74
N SER A 141 -17.32 -12.47 -17.08
CA SER A 141 -16.94 -12.22 -18.48
C SER A 141 -16.52 -13.51 -19.21
N ARG A 142 -16.00 -14.49 -18.47
CA ARG A 142 -15.50 -15.78 -18.99
C ARG A 142 -16.58 -16.86 -19.02
N MET A 143 -17.68 -16.69 -18.29
CA MET A 143 -18.80 -17.64 -18.30
C MET A 143 -19.69 -17.45 -19.53
N SER A 144 -19.99 -18.57 -20.18
CA SER A 144 -21.00 -18.63 -21.24
C SER A 144 -22.42 -18.60 -20.64
N LEU A 145 -23.43 -18.39 -21.49
CA LEU A 145 -24.83 -18.54 -21.10
C LEU A 145 -25.25 -20.02 -20.95
N LEU A 146 -24.40 -20.97 -21.34
CA LEU A 146 -24.68 -22.40 -21.30
C LEU A 146 -24.08 -23.00 -20.04
N SER A 147 -24.92 -23.27 -19.03
CA SER A 147 -24.46 -23.81 -17.74
C SER A 147 -23.72 -25.14 -17.89
N GLU A 148 -24.10 -25.98 -18.86
CA GLU A 148 -23.37 -27.22 -19.20
C GLU A 148 -21.93 -26.96 -19.63
N GLN A 149 -21.72 -25.96 -20.49
CA GLN A 149 -20.39 -25.62 -20.99
C GLN A 149 -19.52 -25.07 -19.87
N ASN A 150 -20.10 -24.26 -18.98
CA ASN A 150 -19.39 -23.77 -17.81
C ASN A 150 -19.00 -24.93 -16.87
N ARG A 151 -19.88 -25.92 -16.63
CA ARG A 151 -19.52 -27.08 -15.79
C ARG A 151 -18.43 -27.96 -16.39
N MET A 152 -18.47 -28.18 -17.71
CA MET A 152 -17.56 -29.12 -18.37
C MET A 152 -16.22 -28.50 -18.77
N SER A 153 -16.19 -27.19 -19.01
CA SER A 153 -15.06 -26.54 -19.69
C SER A 153 -14.73 -25.13 -19.20
N PHE A 154 -15.29 -24.67 -18.08
CA PHE A 154 -14.85 -23.40 -17.51
C PHE A 154 -13.38 -23.49 -17.09
N ASN A 155 -12.54 -22.63 -17.66
CA ASN A 155 -11.12 -22.63 -17.39
C ASN A 155 -10.81 -21.69 -16.21
N ALA A 156 -10.84 -22.27 -15.01
CA ALA A 156 -10.54 -21.56 -13.77
C ALA A 156 -9.10 -21.01 -13.74
N LEU A 157 -8.13 -21.75 -14.27
CA LEU A 157 -6.73 -21.33 -14.29
C LEU A 157 -6.54 -20.05 -15.12
N ASP A 158 -7.09 -20.01 -16.33
CA ASP A 158 -6.94 -18.83 -17.19
C ASP A 158 -7.73 -17.62 -16.66
N THR A 159 -8.85 -17.86 -15.96
CA THR A 159 -9.59 -16.82 -15.21
C THR A 159 -8.71 -16.24 -14.11
N CYS A 160 -8.04 -17.09 -13.33
CA CYS A 160 -7.14 -16.68 -12.26
C CYS A 160 -5.87 -16.00 -12.76
N LYS A 161 -5.35 -16.39 -13.92
CA LYS A 161 -4.24 -15.69 -14.58
C LYS A 161 -4.61 -14.26 -14.98
N GLU A 162 -5.79 -14.08 -15.57
CA GLU A 162 -6.29 -12.75 -15.93
C GLU A 162 -6.48 -11.87 -14.68
N PHE A 163 -7.06 -12.45 -13.63
CA PHE A 163 -7.20 -11.77 -12.34
C PHE A 163 -5.83 -11.40 -11.74
N PHE A 164 -4.89 -12.34 -11.70
CA PHE A 164 -3.52 -12.11 -11.22
C PHE A 164 -2.85 -10.95 -11.98
N SER A 165 -2.87 -10.97 -13.31
CA SER A 165 -2.26 -9.91 -14.13
C SER A 165 -2.89 -8.54 -13.87
N THR A 166 -4.18 -8.48 -13.54
CA THR A 166 -4.86 -7.23 -13.18
C THR A 166 -4.38 -6.71 -11.83
N LEU A 167 -4.27 -7.59 -10.82
CA LEU A 167 -3.70 -7.24 -9.52
C LEU A 167 -2.22 -6.84 -9.61
N GLU A 168 -1.43 -7.58 -10.39
CA GLU A 168 -0.01 -7.30 -10.64
C GLU A 168 0.18 -5.90 -11.22
N LYS A 169 -0.62 -5.53 -12.22
CA LYS A 169 -0.57 -4.20 -12.81
C LYS A 169 -0.90 -3.11 -11.78
N SER A 170 -1.96 -3.31 -10.99
CA SER A 170 -2.34 -2.37 -9.93
C SER A 170 -1.25 -2.22 -8.87
N ALA A 171 -0.64 -3.32 -8.44
CA ALA A 171 0.45 -3.31 -7.45
C ALA A 171 1.71 -2.62 -8.00
N LYS A 172 2.05 -2.81 -9.28
CA LYS A 172 3.16 -2.08 -9.94
C LYS A 172 2.92 -0.58 -9.99
N GLU A 173 1.70 -0.15 -10.34
CA GLU A 173 1.34 1.26 -10.38
C GLU A 173 1.43 1.90 -8.98
N GLN A 174 0.96 1.20 -7.94
CA GLN A 174 1.10 1.62 -6.54
C GLN A 174 2.57 1.74 -6.12
N ALA A 175 3.40 0.73 -6.40
CA ALA A 175 4.82 0.73 -6.05
C ALA A 175 5.59 1.91 -6.69
N VAL A 176 5.28 2.25 -7.95
CA VAL A 176 5.87 3.42 -8.64
C VAL A 176 5.44 4.73 -7.97
N ALA A 177 4.16 4.87 -7.62
CA ALA A 177 3.65 6.06 -6.95
C ALA A 177 4.28 6.25 -5.56
N GLU A 178 4.40 5.18 -4.78
CA GLU A 178 5.04 5.21 -3.45
C GLU A 178 6.52 5.61 -3.53
N LYS A 179 7.26 5.05 -4.50
CA LYS A 179 8.66 5.41 -4.72
C LYS A 179 8.81 6.89 -5.06
N ALA A 180 7.95 7.44 -5.91
CA ALA A 180 7.98 8.87 -6.26
C ALA A 180 7.70 9.78 -5.04
N ILE A 181 6.77 9.39 -4.17
CA ILE A 181 6.48 10.12 -2.92
C ILE A 181 7.69 10.07 -1.97
N ALA A 182 8.30 8.89 -1.81
CA ALA A 182 9.47 8.70 -0.96
C ALA A 182 10.68 9.51 -1.45
N GLU A 183 10.94 9.52 -2.77
CA GLU A 183 12.01 10.30 -3.39
C GLU A 183 11.81 11.81 -3.19
N LYS A 184 10.57 12.29 -3.35
CA LYS A 184 10.24 13.70 -3.09
C LYS A 184 10.49 14.08 -1.63
N ALA A 185 10.03 13.25 -0.69
CA ALA A 185 10.24 13.48 0.73
C ALA A 185 11.73 13.48 1.11
N ALA A 186 12.53 12.58 0.53
CA ALA A 186 13.98 12.54 0.73
C ALA A 186 14.68 13.80 0.17
N ALA A 187 14.28 14.27 -1.02
CA ALA A 187 14.82 15.48 -1.63
C ALA A 187 14.50 16.75 -0.82
N GLU A 188 13.26 16.88 -0.31
CA GLU A 188 12.85 17.99 0.55
C GLU A 188 13.64 18.01 1.86
N LYS A 189 13.86 16.84 2.49
CA LYS A 189 14.68 16.73 3.69
C LYS A 189 16.12 17.16 3.44
N ALA A 190 16.73 16.68 2.35
CA ALA A 190 18.10 17.04 1.98
C ALA A 190 18.25 18.55 1.70
N ALA A 191 17.27 19.17 1.04
CA ALA A 191 17.26 20.61 0.80
C ALA A 191 17.17 21.42 2.10
N GLY A 192 16.32 21.00 3.05
CA GLY A 192 16.20 21.63 4.36
C GLY A 192 17.49 21.55 5.20
N GLU A 193 18.15 20.39 5.20
CA GLU A 193 19.43 20.18 5.89
C GLU A 193 20.53 21.07 5.31
N LYS A 194 20.61 21.18 3.98
CA LYS A 194 21.57 22.07 3.31
C LYS A 194 21.34 23.53 3.68
N ALA A 195 20.10 24.01 3.66
CA ALA A 195 19.76 25.39 4.02
C ALA A 195 20.10 25.70 5.50
N ALA A 196 19.86 24.75 6.41
CA ALA A 196 20.22 24.90 7.82
C ALA A 196 21.75 24.97 8.02
N ALA A 197 22.51 24.13 7.31
CA ALA A 197 23.97 24.14 7.35
C ALA A 197 24.56 25.47 6.81
N GLU A 198 24.02 25.99 5.70
CA GLU A 198 24.45 27.28 5.14
C GLU A 198 24.18 28.44 6.08
N LYS A 199 23.01 28.47 6.72
CA LYS A 199 22.67 29.51 7.72
C LYS A 199 23.61 29.47 8.92
N ALA A 200 23.90 28.28 9.45
CA ALA A 200 24.83 28.12 10.57
C ALA A 200 26.26 28.55 10.21
N ALA A 201 26.70 28.29 8.98
CA ALA A 201 28.00 28.75 8.48
C ALA A 201 28.06 30.29 8.35
N ALA A 202 27.00 30.91 7.83
CA ALA A 202 26.90 32.36 7.70
C ALA A 202 26.91 33.06 9.07
N GLU A 203 26.15 32.55 10.05
CA GLU A 203 26.14 33.10 11.42
C GLU A 203 27.52 33.02 12.09
N LYS A 204 28.23 31.90 11.96
CA LYS A 204 29.60 31.76 12.47
C LYS A 204 30.56 32.76 11.82
N ALA A 205 30.43 33.01 10.53
CA ALA A 205 31.28 33.97 9.81
C ALA A 205 31.06 35.41 10.30
N ILE A 206 29.81 35.80 10.59
CA ILE A 206 29.49 37.13 11.14
C ILE A 206 30.09 37.29 12.54
N VAL A 207 29.93 36.28 13.41
CA VAL A 207 30.50 36.31 14.78
C VAL A 207 32.03 36.41 14.76
N LEU A 208 32.70 35.66 13.87
CA LEU A 208 34.15 35.72 13.72
C LEU A 208 34.65 37.09 13.23
N LYS A 209 33.96 37.70 12.26
CA LYS A 209 34.31 39.06 11.79
C LYS A 209 34.17 40.09 12.91
N ALA A 210 33.05 40.09 13.63
CA ALA A 210 32.83 41.02 14.74
C ALA A 210 33.87 40.87 15.86
N ALA A 211 34.26 39.62 16.19
CA ALA A 211 35.33 39.37 17.16
C ALA A 211 36.70 39.87 16.69
N SER A 212 37.02 39.71 15.40
CA SER A 212 38.28 40.20 14.81
C SER A 212 38.35 41.73 14.79
N GLU A 213 37.27 42.40 14.40
CA GLU A 213 37.18 43.86 14.39
C GLU A 213 37.32 44.45 15.80
N LYS A 214 36.66 43.85 16.80
CA LYS A 214 36.82 44.27 18.20
C LYS A 214 38.26 44.12 18.69
N ALA A 215 38.91 43.00 18.39
CA ALA A 215 40.30 42.76 18.78
C ALA A 215 41.26 43.78 18.12
N GLN A 216 41.02 44.18 16.86
CA GLN A 216 41.81 45.23 16.21
C GLN A 216 41.58 46.61 16.84
N ALA A 217 40.33 46.95 17.16
CA ALA A 217 40.01 48.22 17.82
C ALA A 217 40.65 48.33 19.23
N ASP A 218 40.58 47.26 20.02
CA ASP A 218 41.19 47.19 21.36
C ASP A 218 42.72 47.35 21.28
N LYS A 219 43.36 46.72 20.28
CA LYS A 219 44.81 46.83 20.07
C LYS A 219 45.24 48.24 19.67
N ALA A 220 44.49 48.89 18.77
CA ALA A 220 44.74 50.27 18.36
C ALA A 220 44.54 51.28 19.52
N ALA A 221 43.55 51.03 20.39
CA ALA A 221 43.34 51.84 21.59
C ALA A 221 44.50 51.71 22.60
N ALA A 222 45.00 50.48 22.81
CA ALA A 222 46.14 50.23 23.68
C ALA A 222 47.44 50.90 23.17
N GLU A 223 47.71 50.84 21.86
CA GLU A 223 48.87 51.50 21.25
C GLU A 223 48.81 53.03 21.38
N LYS A 224 47.64 53.65 21.16
CA LYS A 224 47.46 55.10 21.39
C LYS A 224 47.66 55.51 22.85
N ALA A 225 47.22 54.68 23.80
CA ALA A 225 47.40 54.97 25.23
C ALA A 225 48.87 54.89 25.67
N MET A 226 49.68 54.04 25.03
CA MET A 226 51.12 53.96 25.30
C MET A 226 51.91 55.12 24.65
N ALA A 227 51.45 55.68 23.54
CA ALA A 227 52.11 56.80 22.85
C ALA A 227 51.88 58.18 23.51
N GLN A 228 51.01 58.28 24.51
CA GLN A 228 50.71 59.54 25.24
C GLN A 228 51.31 59.59 26.66
N LYS A 229 52.13 58.61 27.04
CA LYS A 229 52.97 58.62 28.24
C LYS A 229 54.41 58.98 27.90
#